data_AF-A0A6J6E9T2-F1
#
_entry.id   AF-A0A6J6E9T2-F1
#
_cell.length_a   1.000
_cell.length_b   1.000
_cell.length_c   1.000
_cell.angle_alpha   90.00
_cell.angle_beta   90.00
_cell.angle_gamma   90.00
#
_symmetry.space_group_name_H-M   'P 1'
#
loop_
_entity.id
_entity.type
_entity.pdbx_description
1 polymer ?
#
loop_
_entity_poly.entity_id
_entity_poly.type
_entity_poly.pdbx_seq_one_letter_code
_entity_poly.pdbx_strand_id
1 'polypeptide(L)'
;MTKVSVRFSALAILLSFSSLSFSAYSAGANTLVSTSPISGSTVSVSPTNVTITGQLPLLADAIDANVITVKDPNGDRVDNGTISISDLSASVGLKTLVVTGMYKVTYSLLSDGDVPLEGDFSFKYLAPSNIAPVEPSPEPTQDQSPASSSWATNVFVILLLIGAVIVTIGLSLYARKLFSER
;
A
#
# COMPACT_ATOMS: atom_id res chain seq x y z
N MET A 1 0.94 106.18 16.96
CA MET A 1 -0.11 105.19 16.63
C MET A 1 0.42 104.33 15.49
N THR A 2 0.33 103.01 15.38
CA THR A 2 0.01 101.88 16.25
C THR A 2 0.26 100.66 15.34
N LYS A 3 1.18 99.77 15.72
CA LYS A 3 1.29 98.34 15.36
C LYS A 3 1.09 97.92 13.89
N VAL A 4 2.19 97.69 13.18
CA VAL A 4 2.20 96.71 12.07
C VAL A 4 2.19 95.31 12.71
N SER A 5 1.04 94.64 12.70
CA SER A 5 0.92 93.27 13.20
C SER A 5 1.41 92.30 12.13
N VAL A 6 2.65 91.85 12.25
CA VAL A 6 3.11 90.63 11.60
C VAL A 6 2.56 89.46 12.45
N ARG A 7 1.38 88.95 12.10
CA ARG A 7 0.94 87.62 12.54
C ARG A 7 1.11 86.64 11.39
N PHE A 8 2.37 86.47 10.99
CA PHE A 8 2.78 85.38 10.13
C PHE A 8 3.13 84.17 11.01
N SER A 9 2.88 82.98 10.45
CA SER A 9 3.31 81.68 10.96
C SER A 9 2.46 81.05 12.06
N ALA A 10 1.27 80.58 11.70
CA ALA A 10 0.61 79.51 12.44
C ALA A 10 -0.15 78.48 11.58
N LEU A 11 -0.01 78.51 10.24
CA LEU A 11 -0.91 77.72 9.38
C LEU A 11 -0.24 76.93 8.24
N ALA A 12 1.07 76.68 8.28
CA ALA A 12 1.74 76.00 7.16
C ALA A 12 2.91 75.08 7.58
N ILE A 13 2.92 74.53 8.80
CA ILE A 13 3.91 73.53 9.24
C ILE A 13 3.20 72.32 9.84
N LEU A 14 2.19 71.80 9.13
CA LEU A 14 1.45 70.61 9.58
C LEU A 14 1.08 69.67 8.43
N LEU A 15 1.73 69.80 7.26
CA LEU A 15 1.43 68.96 6.10
C LEU A 15 2.71 68.49 5.38
N SER A 16 3.68 68.00 6.16
CA SER A 16 4.87 67.32 5.62
C SER A 16 5.19 66.09 6.44
N PHE A 17 4.17 65.32 6.82
CA PHE A 17 4.41 63.93 7.20
C PHE A 17 4.52 63.13 5.91
N SER A 18 5.76 63.10 5.41
CA SER A 18 6.23 62.23 4.35
C SER A 18 5.58 60.85 4.48
N SER A 19 4.84 60.47 3.45
CA SER A 19 4.25 59.14 3.31
C SER A 19 5.38 58.12 3.27
N LEU A 20 5.81 57.62 4.43
CA LEU A 20 6.61 56.42 4.52
C LEU A 20 5.71 55.27 4.07
N SER A 21 5.76 54.98 2.76
CA SER A 21 5.27 53.73 2.23
C SER A 21 6.14 52.63 2.81
N PHE A 22 5.71 52.06 3.94
CA PHE A 22 6.21 50.82 4.45
C PHE A 22 5.77 49.75 3.45
N SER A 23 6.63 49.43 2.48
CA SER A 23 6.47 48.19 1.72
C SER A 23 6.63 47.06 2.74
N ALA A 24 5.52 46.45 3.14
CA ALA A 24 5.53 45.24 3.93
C ALA A 24 6.29 44.19 3.11
N TYR A 25 7.55 43.95 3.47
CA TYR A 25 8.27 42.80 2.96
C TYR A 25 7.51 41.58 3.47
N SER A 26 6.84 40.87 2.56
CA SER A 26 6.22 39.60 2.91
C SER A 26 7.37 38.66 3.25
N ALA A 27 7.56 38.37 4.54
CA ALA A 27 8.44 37.31 4.97
C ALA A 27 7.83 35.99 4.48
N GLY A 28 8.32 35.47 3.36
CA GLY A 28 7.90 34.20 2.81
C GLY A 28 8.56 33.06 3.59
N ALA A 29 7.84 32.49 4.56
CA ALA A 29 8.26 31.23 5.17
C ALA A 29 7.93 30.07 4.22
N ASN A 30 8.86 29.13 4.08
CA ASN A 30 8.60 27.92 3.31
C ASN A 30 7.58 27.04 4.06
N THR A 31 6.66 26.44 3.30
CA THR A 31 5.57 25.62 3.85
C THR A 31 5.51 24.29 3.12
N LEU A 32 5.09 23.25 3.84
CA LEU A 32 4.89 21.93 3.26
C LEU A 32 3.71 21.93 2.29
N VAL A 33 3.96 21.50 1.04
CA VAL A 33 2.92 21.35 0.01
C VAL A 33 2.44 19.91 -0.07
N SER A 34 3.36 18.95 -0.12
CA SER A 34 3.01 17.52 -0.21
C SER A 34 4.12 16.60 0.26
N THR A 35 3.74 15.36 0.61
CA THR A 35 4.68 14.28 0.95
C THR A 35 4.34 13.02 0.17
N SER A 36 5.36 12.25 -0.16
CA SER A 36 5.24 10.90 -0.70
C SER A 36 6.16 9.97 0.10
N PRO A 37 5.65 9.00 0.88
CA PRO A 37 4.24 8.69 1.11
C PRO A 37 3.42 9.84 1.71
N ILE A 38 2.10 9.82 1.50
CA ILE A 38 1.19 10.84 2.03
C ILE A 38 1.18 10.76 3.57
N SER A 39 1.25 11.92 4.23
CA SER A 39 1.16 12.00 5.69
C SER A 39 -0.12 11.32 6.21
N GLY A 40 0.02 10.44 7.20
CA GLY A 40 -1.06 9.65 7.78
C GLY A 40 -1.55 8.49 6.92
N SER A 41 -0.97 8.27 5.73
CA SER A 41 -1.40 7.18 4.84
C SER A 41 -0.94 5.81 5.32
N THR A 42 -1.61 4.77 4.82
CA THR A 42 -1.20 3.38 4.97
C THR A 42 -0.69 2.87 3.64
N VAL A 43 0.52 2.32 3.62
CA VAL A 43 1.19 1.80 2.43
C VAL A 43 1.43 0.31 2.59
N SER A 44 0.99 -0.49 1.62
CA SER A 44 1.19 -1.96 1.62
C SER A 44 2.43 -2.40 0.83
N VAL A 45 3.04 -1.48 0.09
CA VAL A 45 4.26 -1.71 -0.70
C VAL A 45 5.38 -0.90 -0.07
N SER A 46 6.56 -1.50 0.13
CA SER A 46 7.69 -0.77 0.71
C SER A 46 8.09 0.36 -0.23
N PRO A 47 7.99 1.64 0.19
CA PRO A 47 8.55 2.74 -0.58
C PRO A 47 10.07 2.62 -0.64
N THR A 48 10.67 3.04 -1.76
CA THR A 48 12.13 3.08 -1.94
C THR A 48 12.72 4.44 -1.55
N ASN A 49 11.88 5.47 -1.50
CA ASN A 49 12.26 6.82 -1.12
C ASN A 49 11.10 7.54 -0.43
N VAL A 50 11.45 8.56 0.35
CA VAL A 50 10.50 9.55 0.87
C VAL A 50 10.80 10.87 0.21
N THR A 51 9.77 11.52 -0.33
CA THR A 51 9.87 12.82 -0.99
C THR A 51 8.98 13.84 -0.28
N ILE A 52 9.54 15.02 -0.05
CA ILE A 52 8.90 16.14 0.62
C ILE A 52 8.97 17.33 -0.33
N THR A 53 7.83 17.95 -0.61
CA THR A 53 7.74 19.10 -1.52
C THR A 53 7.30 20.33 -0.74
N GLY A 54 8.11 21.37 -0.81
CA GLY A 54 7.82 22.68 -0.23
C GLY A 54 7.13 23.62 -1.21
N GLN A 55 6.89 24.85 -0.76
CA GLN A 55 6.35 25.93 -1.57
C GLN A 55 7.45 26.74 -2.25
N LEU A 56 8.64 26.82 -1.64
CA LEU A 56 9.80 27.53 -2.16
C LEU A 56 10.89 26.56 -2.65
N PRO A 57 11.67 26.93 -3.68
CA PRO A 57 12.84 26.18 -4.12
C PRO A 57 13.82 25.96 -2.97
N LEU A 58 14.34 24.74 -2.89
CA LEU A 58 15.34 24.33 -1.91
C LEU A 58 16.75 24.64 -2.43
N LEU A 59 17.68 24.90 -1.51
CA LEU A 59 19.08 25.14 -1.86
C LEU A 59 19.76 23.83 -2.23
N ALA A 60 19.87 23.57 -3.54
CA ALA A 60 20.56 22.40 -4.07
C ALA A 60 22.07 22.39 -3.74
N ASP A 61 22.69 23.56 -3.56
CA ASP A 61 24.11 23.69 -3.21
C ASP A 61 24.39 23.41 -1.73
N ALA A 62 23.36 23.45 -0.88
CA ALA A 62 23.45 23.25 0.57
C ALA A 62 22.94 21.86 0.97
N ILE A 63 23.40 20.79 0.30
CA ILE A 63 22.99 19.41 0.59
C ILE A 63 23.21 19.06 2.07
N ASP A 64 24.33 19.48 2.67
CA ASP A 64 24.65 19.20 4.07
C ASP A 64 23.74 19.93 5.08
N ALA A 65 23.06 20.99 4.65
CA ALA A 65 22.10 21.73 5.48
C ALA A 65 20.70 21.10 5.48
N ASN A 66 20.42 20.22 4.51
CA ASN A 66 19.15 19.52 4.42
C ASN A 66 19.24 18.19 5.15
N VAL A 67 18.29 17.91 6.04
CA VAL A 67 18.27 16.69 6.83
C VAL A 67 16.89 16.05 6.74
N ILE A 68 16.83 14.78 6.34
CA ILE A 68 15.64 13.95 6.40
C ILE A 68 16.02 12.65 7.12
N THR A 69 15.32 12.36 8.21
CA THR A 69 15.53 11.16 9.01
C THR A 69 14.24 10.35 9.03
N VAL A 70 14.34 9.05 8.73
CA VAL A 70 13.20 8.13 8.79
C VAL A 70 13.47 7.05 9.81
N LYS A 71 12.56 6.94 10.78
CA LYS A 71 12.61 5.96 11.85
C LYS A 71 11.49 4.94 11.73
N ASP A 72 11.80 3.70 12.05
CA ASP A 72 10.85 2.61 12.13
C ASP A 72 10.03 2.65 13.44
N PRO A 73 9.06 1.75 13.62
CA PRO A 73 8.28 1.65 14.86
C PRO A 73 9.11 1.30 16.10
N ASN A 74 10.31 0.73 15.92
CA ASN A 74 11.24 0.39 17.00
C ASN A 74 12.17 1.56 17.36
N GLY A 75 12.18 2.62 16.56
CA GLY A 75 13.02 3.80 16.72
C GLY A 75 14.34 3.77 15.93
N ASP A 76 14.58 2.71 15.16
CA ASP A 76 15.77 2.51 14.34
C ASP A 76 15.72 3.31 13.05
N ARG A 77 16.89 3.80 12.60
CA ARG A 77 17.00 4.59 11.39
C ARG A 77 16.98 3.70 10.13
N VAL A 78 15.96 3.90 9.30
CA VAL A 78 15.72 3.13 8.06
C VAL A 78 16.02 3.89 6.78
N ASP A 79 16.45 5.15 6.85
CA ASP A 79 16.95 5.86 5.68
C ASP A 79 18.44 5.58 5.39
N ASN A 80 18.86 5.90 4.17
CA ASN A 80 20.24 5.75 3.71
C ASN A 80 21.08 7.03 3.94
N GLY A 81 20.50 8.09 4.51
CA GLY A 81 21.14 9.38 4.74
C GLY A 81 21.51 10.18 3.49
N THR A 82 21.34 9.62 2.29
CA THR A 82 21.58 10.33 1.03
C THR A 82 20.32 11.07 0.62
N ILE A 83 20.41 12.40 0.56
CA ILE A 83 19.32 13.29 0.15
C ILE A 83 19.59 13.76 -1.27
N SER A 84 18.54 13.84 -2.08
CA SER A 84 18.55 14.39 -3.42
C SER A 84 17.54 15.53 -3.51
N ILE A 85 17.99 16.68 -4.00
CA ILE A 85 17.16 17.87 -4.12
C ILE A 85 16.81 18.06 -5.60
N SER A 86 15.52 18.31 -5.85
CA SER A 86 14.96 18.58 -7.16
C SER A 86 14.08 19.81 -7.05
N ASP A 87 14.71 20.98 -7.18
CA ASP A 87 14.05 22.29 -7.12
C ASP A 87 13.24 22.48 -5.82
N LEU A 88 11.93 22.29 -5.86
CA LEU A 88 11.01 22.42 -4.73
C LEU A 88 10.96 21.20 -3.80
N SER A 89 11.55 20.07 -4.22
CA SER A 89 11.39 18.77 -3.55
C SER A 89 12.72 18.22 -3.04
N ALA A 90 12.72 17.63 -1.85
CA ALA A 90 13.82 16.84 -1.33
C ALA A 90 13.40 15.37 -1.17
N SER A 91 14.27 14.45 -1.56
CA SER A 91 14.03 13.01 -1.50
C SER A 91 15.14 12.31 -0.73
N VAL A 92 14.80 11.35 0.12
CA VAL A 92 15.77 10.49 0.82
C VAL A 92 15.50 9.04 0.49
N GLY A 93 16.57 8.29 0.20
CA GLY A 93 16.47 6.84 -0.03
C GLY A 93 16.15 6.08 1.26
N LEU A 94 15.30 5.07 1.14
CA LEU A 94 14.95 4.15 2.23
C LEU A 94 15.56 2.77 2.03
N LYS A 95 15.86 2.11 3.14
CA LYS A 95 16.06 0.66 3.19
C LYS A 95 14.72 -0.04 2.98
N THR A 96 14.75 -1.29 2.54
CA THR A 96 13.55 -2.11 2.44
C THR A 96 12.84 -2.19 3.79
N LEU A 97 11.58 -1.76 3.84
CA LEU A 97 10.77 -1.82 5.05
C LEU A 97 10.32 -3.26 5.26
N VAL A 98 10.59 -3.80 6.45
CA VAL A 98 10.22 -5.18 6.83
C VAL A 98 9.26 -5.23 8.02
N VAL A 99 9.23 -4.17 8.83
CA VAL A 99 8.45 -4.11 10.06
C VAL A 99 7.12 -3.44 9.78
N THR A 100 6.01 -4.15 10.01
CA THR A 100 4.68 -3.52 9.98
C THR A 100 4.54 -2.54 11.15
N GLY A 101 4.14 -1.30 10.87
CA GLY A 101 3.87 -0.31 11.91
C GLY A 101 3.96 1.14 11.45
N MET A 102 4.05 2.05 12.41
CA MET A 102 4.16 3.49 12.17
C MET A 102 5.61 3.91 11.97
N TYR A 103 5.89 4.48 10.80
CA TYR A 103 7.17 5.09 10.46
C TYR A 103 7.09 6.59 10.67
N LYS A 104 8.10 7.15 11.34
CA LYS A 104 8.20 8.59 11.61
C LYS A 104 9.26 9.20 10.71
N VAL A 105 8.88 10.25 9.97
CA VAL A 105 9.77 11.04 9.13
C VAL A 105 9.92 12.41 9.77
N THR A 106 11.16 12.83 10.01
CA THR A 106 11.50 14.17 10.49
C THR A 106 12.37 14.85 9.45
N TYR A 107 12.09 16.10 9.13
CA TYR A 107 12.78 16.85 8.09
C TYR A 107 13.11 18.27 8.54
N SER A 108 14.22 18.78 8.02
CA SER A 108 14.65 20.18 8.07
C SER A 108 15.26 20.50 6.70
N LEU A 109 14.57 21.35 5.93
CA LEU A 109 14.91 21.64 4.53
C LEU A 109 15.18 23.12 4.35
N LEU A 110 16.37 23.47 3.86
CA LEU A 110 16.77 24.85 3.64
C LEU A 110 16.32 25.32 2.25
N SER A 111 15.65 26.46 2.23
CA SER A 111 15.19 27.15 1.01
C SER A 111 15.79 28.55 0.92
N ASP A 112 15.56 29.25 -0.19
CA ASP A 112 16.07 30.62 -0.40
C ASP A 112 15.49 31.66 0.57
N GLY A 113 14.46 31.28 1.34
CA GLY A 113 14.01 32.05 2.50
C GLY A 113 14.90 31.84 3.74
N ASP A 114 15.05 32.87 4.57
CA ASP A 114 15.85 32.86 5.80
C ASP A 114 15.43 31.81 6.86
N VAL A 115 14.35 31.05 6.64
CA VAL A 115 13.82 30.07 7.60
C VAL A 115 13.72 28.68 6.93
N PRO A 116 14.35 27.63 7.51
CA PRO A 116 14.21 26.27 7.01
C PRO A 116 12.80 25.73 7.23
N LEU A 117 12.35 24.90 6.30
CA LEU A 117 11.12 24.13 6.39
C LEU A 117 11.35 22.91 7.28
N GLU A 118 10.88 22.99 8.52
CA GLU A 118 11.02 21.92 9.51
C GLU A 118 9.67 21.29 9.84
N GLY A 119 9.68 19.99 10.13
CA GLY A 119 8.51 19.30 10.62
C GLY A 119 8.69 17.79 10.73
N ASP A 120 7.62 17.13 11.13
CA ASP A 120 7.53 15.68 11.13
C ASP A 120 6.19 15.19 10.63
N PHE A 121 6.19 14.01 10.03
CA PHE A 121 4.99 13.30 9.64
C PHE A 121 5.17 11.81 9.86
N SER A 122 4.09 11.05 9.77
CA SER A 122 4.15 9.60 9.92
C SER A 122 3.30 8.90 8.88
N PHE A 123 3.70 7.70 8.49
CA PHE A 123 2.91 6.82 7.63
C PHE A 123 2.94 5.41 8.20
N LYS A 124 1.89 4.63 7.94
CA LYS A 124 1.82 3.23 8.36
C LYS A 124 2.29 2.33 7.22
N TYR A 125 3.24 1.46 7.48
CA TYR A 125 3.61 0.40 6.54
C TYR A 125 2.96 -0.92 6.97
N LEU A 126 2.32 -1.60 6.02
CA LEU A 126 1.82 -2.96 6.18
C LEU A 126 2.71 -3.88 5.36
N ALA A 127 3.57 -4.64 6.03
CA ALA A 127 4.32 -5.69 5.36
C ALA A 127 3.32 -6.70 4.78
N PRO A 128 3.49 -7.13 3.52
CA PRO A 128 2.65 -8.17 2.96
C PRO A 128 2.78 -9.40 3.85
N SER A 129 1.65 -9.89 4.39
CA SER A 129 1.64 -11.21 4.99
C SER A 129 2.01 -12.17 3.88
N ASN A 130 3.13 -12.86 4.03
CA ASN A 130 3.53 -13.92 3.13
C ASN A 130 2.46 -15.02 3.27
N ILE A 131 1.36 -14.87 2.54
CA ILE A 131 0.47 -15.97 2.25
C ILE A 131 1.34 -16.78 1.32
N ALA A 132 2.06 -17.75 1.90
CA ALA A 132 2.62 -18.82 1.12
C ALA A 132 1.52 -19.20 0.13
N PRO A 133 1.79 -19.27 -1.19
CA PRO A 133 0.88 -19.94 -2.08
C PRO A 133 0.51 -21.21 -1.35
N VAL A 134 -0.77 -21.39 -1.05
CA VAL A 134 -1.26 -22.71 -0.71
C VAL A 134 -0.97 -23.45 -1.99
N GLU A 135 0.23 -24.05 -2.06
CA GLU A 135 0.51 -25.12 -2.98
C GLU A 135 -0.73 -25.98 -2.85
N PRO A 136 -1.52 -26.14 -3.91
CA PRO A 136 -2.71 -26.97 -3.83
C PRO A 136 -2.17 -28.29 -3.33
N SER A 137 -2.35 -28.56 -2.04
CA SER A 137 -2.12 -29.88 -1.48
C SER A 137 -2.94 -30.72 -2.42
N PRO A 138 -2.33 -31.65 -3.19
CA PRO A 138 -3.11 -32.53 -4.01
C PRO A 138 -4.10 -33.14 -3.02
N GLU A 139 -5.36 -32.72 -3.14
CA GLU A 139 -6.45 -33.47 -2.57
C GLU A 139 -6.18 -34.88 -3.07
N PRO A 140 -6.03 -35.88 -2.18
CA PRO A 140 -5.71 -37.22 -2.63
C PRO A 140 -6.76 -37.52 -3.68
N THR A 141 -6.30 -37.63 -4.93
CA THR A 141 -7.15 -38.09 -6.02
C THR A 141 -7.73 -39.36 -5.46
N GLN A 142 -9.04 -39.37 -5.25
CA GLN A 142 -9.72 -40.60 -4.94
C GLN A 142 -9.35 -41.50 -6.11
N ASP A 143 -8.41 -42.41 -5.88
CA ASP A 143 -8.15 -43.51 -6.78
C ASP A 143 -9.52 -44.11 -7.02
N GLN A 144 -10.06 -43.90 -8.22
CA GLN A 144 -11.16 -44.71 -8.69
C GLN A 144 -10.60 -46.11 -8.73
N SER A 145 -10.79 -46.84 -7.62
CA SER A 145 -10.59 -48.27 -7.56
C SER A 145 -11.23 -48.83 -8.82
N PRO A 146 -10.46 -49.46 -9.72
CA PRO A 146 -11.03 -50.02 -10.95
C PRO A 146 -12.17 -50.91 -10.50
N ALA A 147 -13.39 -50.63 -10.99
CA ALA A 147 -14.64 -51.25 -10.57
C ALA A 147 -14.38 -52.71 -10.21
N SER A 148 -14.22 -52.97 -8.91
CA SER A 148 -13.80 -54.28 -8.43
C SER A 148 -14.92 -55.22 -8.82
N SER A 149 -14.59 -56.14 -9.73
CA SER A 149 -15.40 -57.24 -10.24
C SER A 149 -16.65 -57.45 -9.39
N SER A 150 -17.79 -56.97 -9.90
CA SER A 150 -19.07 -56.96 -9.22
C SER A 150 -19.46 -58.40 -8.89
N TRP A 151 -19.09 -58.84 -7.69
CA TRP A 151 -19.48 -60.11 -7.09
C TRP A 151 -20.99 -60.37 -7.26
N ALA A 152 -21.80 -59.31 -7.17
CA ALA A 152 -23.23 -59.34 -7.44
C ALA A 152 -23.57 -59.78 -8.89
N THR A 153 -22.81 -59.33 -9.89
CA THR A 153 -22.97 -59.76 -11.28
C THR A 153 -22.57 -61.21 -11.45
N ASN A 154 -21.46 -61.66 -10.86
CA ASN A 154 -21.06 -63.08 -10.91
C ASN A 154 -22.11 -63.99 -10.26
N VAL A 155 -22.63 -63.62 -9.09
CA VAL A 155 -23.70 -64.37 -8.41
C VAL A 155 -24.97 -64.41 -9.26
N PHE A 156 -25.36 -63.28 -9.87
CA PHE A 156 -26.52 -63.21 -10.75
C PHE A 156 -26.40 -64.13 -11.97
N VAL A 157 -25.23 -64.15 -12.62
CA VAL A 157 -24.96 -65.02 -13.78
C VAL A 157 -25.01 -66.50 -13.39
N ILE A 158 -24.45 -66.87 -12.23
CA ILE A 158 -24.49 -68.27 -11.75
C ILE A 158 -25.93 -68.72 -11.47
N LEU A 159 -26.74 -67.88 -10.82
CA LEU A 159 -28.16 -68.18 -10.58
C LEU A 159 -28.94 -68.35 -11.90
N LEU A 160 -28.70 -67.48 -12.88
CA LEU A 160 -29.32 -67.57 -14.19
C LEU A 160 -28.96 -68.88 -14.90
N LEU A 161 -27.70 -69.29 -14.84
CA LEU A 161 -27.22 -70.53 -15.46
C LEU A 161 -27.87 -71.77 -14.82
N ILE A 162 -27.95 -71.82 -13.48
CA ILE A 162 -28.63 -72.92 -12.78
C ILE A 162 -30.12 -72.97 -13.15
N GLY A 163 -30.78 -71.81 -13.22
CA GLY A 163 -32.18 -71.72 -13.66
C GLY A 163 -32.39 -72.27 -15.07
N ALA A 164 -31.51 -71.93 -16.02
CA ALA A 164 -31.59 -72.43 -17.39
C ALA A 164 -31.42 -73.96 -17.48
N VAL A 165 -30.54 -74.54 -16.68
CA VAL A 165 -30.33 -76.00 -16.60
C VAL A 165 -31.57 -76.72 -16.05
N ILE A 166 -32.21 -76.17 -15.01
CA ILE A 166 -33.44 -76.75 -14.44
C ILE A 166 -34.55 -76.72 -15.48
N VAL A 167 -34.72 -75.61 -16.21
CA VAL A 167 -35.73 -75.49 -17.27
C VAL A 167 -35.48 -76.50 -18.39
N THR A 168 -34.23 -76.67 -18.83
CA THR A 168 -33.90 -77.64 -19.90
C THR A 168 -34.11 -79.08 -19.46
N ILE A 169 -33.76 -79.44 -18.22
CA ILE A 169 -34.07 -80.77 -17.67
C ILE A 169 -35.59 -80.96 -17.54
N GLY A 170 -36.31 -79.95 -17.05
CA GLY A 170 -37.76 -79.96 -16.92
C GLY A 170 -38.47 -80.19 -18.26
N LEU A 171 -38.07 -79.46 -19.31
CA LEU A 171 -38.58 -79.68 -20.66
C LEU A 171 -38.21 -81.07 -21.21
N SER A 172 -37.00 -81.55 -20.94
CA SER A 172 -36.56 -82.87 -21.41
C SER A 172 -37.36 -84.00 -20.75
N LEU A 173 -37.65 -83.89 -19.45
CA LEU A 173 -38.49 -84.85 -18.72
C LEU A 173 -39.96 -84.74 -19.15
N TYR A 174 -40.46 -83.52 -19.36
CA TYR A 174 -41.82 -83.30 -19.85
C TYR A 174 -42.01 -83.90 -21.25
N ALA A 175 -41.05 -83.68 -22.16
CA ALA A 175 -41.04 -84.29 -23.47
C ALA A 175 -41.04 -85.83 -23.38
N ARG A 176 -40.18 -86.43 -22.55
CA ARG A 176 -40.19 -87.88 -22.33
C ARG A 176 -41.53 -88.40 -21.84
N LYS A 177 -42.18 -87.72 -20.89
CA LYS A 177 -43.51 -88.11 -20.39
C LYS A 177 -44.57 -88.04 -21.49
N LEU A 178 -44.55 -86.97 -22.29
CA LEU A 178 -45.48 -86.79 -23.41
C LEU A 178 -45.33 -87.89 -24.47
N PHE A 179 -44.12 -88.41 -24.69
CA PHE A 179 -43.87 -89.50 -25.65
C PHE A 179 -44.09 -90.90 -25.06
N SER A 180 -44.05 -91.08 -23.73
CA SER A 180 -44.35 -92.39 -23.10
C SER A 180 -45.84 -92.69 -22.96
N GLU A 181 -46.70 -91.67 -23.06
CA GLU A 181 -48.17 -91.82 -23.02
C GLU A 181 -48.80 -92.00 -24.43
N ARG A 182 -47.96 -92.22 -25.46
CA ARG A 182 -48.37 -92.66 -26.80
C ARG A 182 -47.91 -94.08 -27.06
#